data_AF-A0A947G4H0-F1
#
_entry.id   AF-A0A947G4H0-F1
#
_cell.length_a   1.000
_cell.length_b   1.000
_cell.length_c   1.000
_cell.angle_alpha   90.00
_cell.angle_beta   90.00
_cell.angle_gamma   90.00
#
_symmetry.space_group_name_H-M   'P 1'
#
loop_
_entity.id
_entity.type
_entity.pdbx_description
1 polymer ?
#
loop_
_entity_poly.entity_id
_entity_poly.type
_entity_poly.pdbx_seq_one_letter_code
_entity_poly.pdbx_strand_id
1 'polypeptide(L)' 'MDSPFAAILQDALDKTPGAVGGAFAAWDGETVDFICDCDETEWLILTAHYGVVLSHVQSALN' A
#
# COMPACT_ATOMS: atom_id res chain seq x y z
N MET A 1 -8.47 7.83 9.99
CA MET A 1 -7.66 8.94 9.46
C MET A 1 -8.46 9.63 8.37
N ASP A 2 -8.70 10.94 8.47
CA ASP A 2 -9.36 11.73 7.41
C ASP A 2 -8.31 12.26 6.43
N SER A 3 -7.74 11.35 5.66
CA SER A 3 -6.89 11.71 4.51
C SER A 3 -7.78 11.95 3.28
N PRO A 4 -7.38 12.81 2.32
CA PRO A 4 -8.08 12.97 1.05
C PRO A 4 -8.14 11.68 0.22
N PHE A 5 -7.28 10.70 0.50
CA PHE A 5 -7.22 9.41 -0.18
C PHE A 5 -7.96 8.29 0.56
N ALA A 6 -8.35 8.49 1.82
CA ALA A 6 -8.96 7.47 2.66
C ALA A 6 -10.24 6.89 2.02
N ALA A 7 -11.09 7.73 1.43
CA ALA A 7 -12.30 7.28 0.74
C ALA A 7 -12.00 6.43 -0.50
N ILE A 8 -10.92 6.75 -1.22
CA ILE A 8 -10.50 5.99 -2.41
C ILE A 8 -9.94 4.63 -2.00
N LEU A 9 -9.10 4.60 -0.96
CA LEU A 9 -8.55 3.36 -0.41
C LEU A 9 -9.66 2.45 0.14
N GLN A 10 -10.64 3.01 0.85
CA GLN A 10 -11.77 2.25 1.38
C GLN A 10 -12.61 1.64 0.25
N ASP A 11 -12.95 2.43 -0.78
CA ASP A 11 -13.72 1.92 -1.93
C ASP A 11 -12.98 0.81 -2.69
N ALA A 12 -11.66 0.93 -2.83
CA ALA A 12 -10.83 -0.12 -3.43
C ALA A 12 -10.78 -1.39 -2.58
N LEU A 13 -10.68 -1.24 -1.25
CA LEU A 13 -10.67 -2.34 -0.29
C LEU A 13 -12.01 -3.10 -0.33
N ASP A 14 -13.13 -2.38 -0.23
CA ASP A 14 -14.49 -2.95 -0.24
C ASP A 14 -14.79 -3.73 -1.52
N LYS A 15 -14.19 -3.31 -2.65
CA LYS A 15 -14.35 -3.95 -3.97
C LYS A 15 -13.36 -5.08 -4.24
N THR A 16 -12.41 -5.34 -3.34
CA THR A 16 -11.36 -6.35 -3.53
C THR A 16 -11.55 -7.50 -2.53
N PRO A 17 -12.20 -8.62 -2.94
CA PRO A 17 -12.45 -9.74 -2.03
C PRO A 17 -11.16 -10.29 -1.43
N GLY A 18 -11.13 -10.39 -0.10
CA GLY A 18 -9.99 -10.94 0.63
C GLY A 18 -8.81 -9.97 0.83
N ALA A 19 -8.93 -8.72 0.37
CA ALA A 19 -7.98 -7.69 0.75
C ALA A 19 -8.08 -7.39 2.25
N VAL A 20 -6.92 -7.23 2.89
CA VAL A 20 -6.79 -6.97 4.35
C VAL A 20 -6.35 -5.53 4.66
N GLY A 21 -6.17 -4.73 3.61
CA GLY A 21 -5.76 -3.34 3.66
C GLY A 21 -5.32 -2.83 2.29
N GLY A 22 -4.99 -1.55 2.22
CA GLY A 22 -4.45 -0.89 1.05
C GLY A 22 -3.50 0.23 1.45
N ALA A 23 -2.55 0.54 0.58
CA ALA A 23 -1.64 1.68 0.75
C ALA A 23 -1.36 2.35 -0.58
N PHE A 24 -1.22 3.68 -0.53
CA PHE A 24 -0.61 4.44 -1.61
C PHE A 24 0.85 4.72 -1.27
N ALA A 25 1.72 4.50 -2.24
CA ALA A 25 3.13 4.84 -2.15
C ALA A 25 3.50 5.82 -3.27
N ALA A 26 4.44 6.71 -2.95
CA ALA A 26 5.08 7.56 -3.94
C ALA A 26 6.01 6.74 -4.84
N TRP A 27 6.51 7.39 -5.90
CA TRP A 27 7.37 6.74 -6.91
C TRP A 27 8.70 6.24 -6.34
N ASP A 28 9.13 6.77 -5.20
CA ASP A 28 10.33 6.38 -4.46
C ASP A 28 10.06 5.31 -3.38
N GLY A 29 8.81 4.88 -3.22
CA GLY A 29 8.40 3.85 -2.27
C GLY A 29 8.00 4.37 -0.89
N GLU A 30 7.99 5.68 -0.65
CA GLU A 30 7.48 6.24 0.60
C GLU A 30 5.96 6.06 0.70
N THR A 31 5.46 5.63 1.86
CA THR A 31 4.00 5.48 2.08
C THR A 31 3.36 6.86 2.24
N VAL A 32 2.35 7.14 1.42
CA VAL A 32 1.59 8.41 1.41
C VAL A 32 0.34 8.30 2.27
N ASP A 33 -0.37 7.18 2.17
CA ASP A 33 -1.57 6.90 2.96
C ASP A 33 -1.85 5.40 3.01
N PHE A 34 -2.57 4.94 4.03
CA PHE A 34 -2.96 3.53 4.15
C PHE A 34 -4.25 3.34 4.95
N ILE A 35 -4.90 2.20 4.71
CA ILE A 35 -5.97 1.64 5.53
C ILE A 35 -5.63 0.17 5.76
N CYS A 36 -5.60 -0.27 7.02
CA CYS A 36 -5.47 -1.69 7.36
C CYS A 36 -6.19 -2.00 8.67
N ASP A 37 -6.65 -3.24 8.80
CA ASP A 37 -7.21 -3.77 10.05
C ASP A 37 -6.15 -4.42 10.95
N CYS A 38 -4.87 -4.40 10.54
CA CYS A 38 -3.73 -4.94 11.30
C CYS A 38 -2.90 -3.84 11.98
N ASP A 39 -1.82 -4.25 12.66
CA ASP A 39 -0.89 -3.31 13.27
C ASP A 39 -0.26 -2.39 12.22
N GLU A 40 -0.26 -1.08 12.52
CA GLU A 40 0.26 -0.04 11.63
C GLU A 40 1.75 -0.22 11.32
N THR A 41 2.56 -0.59 12.33
CA THR A 41 4.01 -0.76 12.14
C THR A 41 4.28 -1.96 11.24
N GLU A 42 3.59 -3.07 11.46
CA GLU A 42 3.69 -4.25 10.60
C GLU A 42 3.26 -3.94 9.16
N TRP A 43 2.20 -3.15 8.99
CA TRP A 43 1.70 -2.74 7.67
C TRP A 43 2.72 -1.89 6.90
N LEU A 44 3.28 -0.88 7.55
CA LEU A 44 4.30 -0.01 6.94
C LEU A 44 5.57 -0.78 6.55
N ILE A 45 5.98 -1.76 7.37
CA ILE A 45 7.11 -2.64 7.03
C ILE A 45 6.77 -3.49 5.80
N LEU A 46 5.57 -4.07 5.75
CA LEU A 46 5.11 -4.89 4.64
C LEU A 46 5.11 -4.09 3.33
N THR A 47 4.49 -2.91 3.31
CA THR A 47 4.35 -2.08 2.11
C THR A 47 5.71 -1.57 1.61
N ALA A 48 6.62 -1.20 2.51
CA ALA A 48 7.99 -0.82 2.15
C ALA A 48 8.74 -1.97 1.44
N HIS A 49 8.58 -3.22 1.89
CA HIS A 49 9.18 -4.37 1.22
C HIS A 49 8.62 -4.61 -0.18
N TYR A 50 7.31 -4.40 -0.38
CA TYR A 50 6.70 -4.51 -1.72
C TYR A 50 7.26 -3.47 -2.70
N GLY A 51 7.61 -2.26 -2.24
CA GLY A 51 8.31 -1.27 -3.06
C GLY A 51 9.66 -1.75 -3.57
N VAL A 52 10.46 -2.39 -2.70
CA VAL A 52 11.74 -3.00 -3.08
C VAL A 52 11.55 -4.14 -4.08
N VAL A 53 10.57 -5.02 -3.83
CA VAL A 53 10.25 -6.13 -4.74
C VAL A 53 9.84 -5.60 -6.12
N LEU A 54 8.97 -4.59 -6.16
CA LEU A 54 8.55 -3.97 -7.42
C LEU A 54 9.74 -3.38 -8.19
N SER A 55 10.63 -2.66 -7.50
CA SER A 55 11.85 -2.10 -8.11
C SER A 55 12.75 -3.18 -8.71
N HIS A 56 12.94 -4.30 -8.01
CA HIS A 56 13.69 -5.44 -8.54
C HIS A 56 13.02 -6.08 -9.76
N VAL A 57 11.70 -6.27 -9.73
CA VAL A 57 10.95 -6.82 -10.87
C VAL A 57 11.06 -5.90 -12.08
N GLN A 58 10.90 -4.59 -11.90
CA GLN A 58 11.10 -3.60 -12.96
C GLN A 58 12.52 -3.64 -13.52
N SER A 59 13.53 -3.79 -12.67
CA SER A 59 14.93 -3.89 -13.11
C SER A 59 15.23 -5.18 -13.88
N ALA A 60 14.51 -6.26 -13.60
CA ALA A 60 14.68 -7.55 -14.28
C ALA A 60 13.92 -7.66 -15.61
N LEU A 61 12.89 -6.84 -15.80
CA LEU A 61 12.06 -6.80 -17.02
C LEU A 61 12.58 -5.79 -18.07
N ASN A 62 13.58 -4.97 -17.71
CA ASN A 62 14.30 -4.05 -18.60
C ASN A 62 15.70 -4.58 -18.92
#